data_AF-A2Q554-F1
#
_entry.id   AF-A2Q554-F1
#
_cell.length_a   1.000
_cell.length_b   1.000
_cell.length_c   1.000
_cell.angle_alpha   90.00
_cell.angle_beta   90.00
_cell.angle_gamma   90.00
#
_symmetry.space_group_name_H-M   'P 1'
#
loop_
_entity.id
_entity.type
_entity.pdbx_description
1 polymer ?
#
loop_
_entity_poly.entity_id
_entity_poly.type
_entity_poly.pdbx_seq_one_letter_code
_entity_poly.pdbx_strand_id
1 'polypeptide(L)'
;MDVKYVCEETQTTLEVLRKSMEKIKGQYKHFFNNSWHEWVLGVTDRGLISRPVKNVAILGGGLMNLGIATTLILSNYLVILKEVNEKFLEACVNRVKGEKIFLQTGS
;
A
#
# COMPACT_ATOMS: atom_id res chain seq x y z
N MET A 1 12.40 53.38 -3.51
CA MET A 1 12.61 52.00 -3.06
C MET A 1 13.53 51.33 -4.07
N ASP A 2 14.72 50.98 -3.62
CA ASP A 2 15.85 50.65 -4.48
C ASP A 2 15.70 49.21 -5.00
N VAL A 3 15.72 49.04 -6.32
CA VAL A 3 15.53 47.74 -7.00
C VAL A 3 16.58 46.71 -6.55
N LYS A 4 17.74 47.18 -6.07
CA LYS A 4 18.79 46.34 -5.50
C LYS A 4 18.38 45.64 -4.20
N TYR A 5 17.62 46.31 -3.33
CA TYR A 5 17.20 45.77 -2.04
C TYR A 5 16.22 44.60 -2.20
N VAL A 6 15.30 44.74 -3.15
CA VAL A 6 14.34 43.66 -3.51
C VAL A 6 15.08 42.46 -4.11
N CYS A 7 16.13 42.68 -4.89
CA CYS A 7 16.92 41.60 -5.49
C CYS A 7 17.73 40.82 -4.44
N GLU A 8 18.28 41.49 -3.44
CA GLU A 8 19.09 40.86 -2.37
C GLU A 8 18.23 40.03 -1.40
N GLU A 9 17.04 40.52 -1.01
CA GLU A 9 16.07 39.75 -0.22
C GLU A 9 15.52 38.53 -0.98
N THR A 10 15.25 38.68 -2.28
CA THR A 10 14.77 37.57 -3.12
C THR A 10 15.83 36.50 -3.32
N GLN A 11 17.11 36.86 -3.49
CA GLN A 11 18.19 35.87 -3.58
C GLN A 11 18.41 35.10 -2.27
N THR A 12 18.35 35.80 -1.14
CA THR A 12 18.47 35.16 0.18
C THR A 12 17.33 34.17 0.44
N THR A 13 16.10 34.55 0.07
CA THR A 13 14.92 33.68 0.21
C THR A 13 15.02 32.44 -0.69
N LEU A 14 15.51 32.60 -1.92
CA LEU A 14 15.71 31.48 -2.86
C LEU A 14 16.79 30.50 -2.38
N GLU A 15 17.87 30.97 -1.75
CA GLU A 15 18.91 30.09 -1.19
C GLU A 15 18.42 29.30 0.02
N VAL A 16 17.60 29.92 0.88
CA VAL A 16 16.96 29.23 2.01
C VAL A 16 16.02 28.14 1.50
N LEU A 17 15.21 28.44 0.49
CA LEU A 17 14.34 27.45 -0.16
C LEU A 17 15.14 26.32 -0.81
N ARG A 18 16.26 26.62 -1.47
CA ARG A 18 17.14 25.62 -2.09
C ARG A 18 17.78 24.68 -1.07
N LYS A 19 18.26 25.21 0.05
CA LYS A 19 18.78 24.39 1.17
C LYS A 19 17.69 23.51 1.79
N SER A 20 16.48 24.06 1.95
CA SER A 20 15.32 23.29 2.44
C SER A 20 14.97 22.16 1.48
N MET A 21 14.94 22.43 0.17
CA MET A 21 14.71 21.45 -0.90
C MET A 21 15.73 20.32 -0.90
N GLU A 22 17.04 20.60 -0.78
CA GLU A 22 18.06 19.54 -0.70
C GLU A 22 17.89 18.66 0.54
N LYS A 23 17.41 19.23 1.66
CA LYS A 23 17.14 18.47 2.90
C LYS A 23 15.97 17.49 2.76
N ILE A 24 14.95 17.84 1.97
CA ILE A 24 13.75 17.00 1.73
C ILE A 24 13.81 16.20 0.43
N LYS A 25 14.83 16.39 -0.39
CA LYS A 25 15.00 15.77 -1.72
C LYS A 25 14.89 14.26 -1.70
N GLY A 26 15.42 13.60 -0.68
CA GLY A 26 15.32 12.14 -0.53
C GLY A 26 13.89 11.67 -0.27
N GLN A 27 13.14 12.39 0.56
CA GLN A 27 11.74 12.09 0.86
C GLN A 27 10.87 12.35 -0.37
N TYR A 28 11.12 13.45 -1.08
CA TYR A 28 10.45 13.79 -2.33
C TYR A 28 10.70 12.71 -3.39
N LYS A 29 11.95 12.28 -3.58
CA LYS A 29 12.29 11.21 -4.53
C LYS A 29 11.59 9.89 -4.18
N HIS A 30 11.54 9.51 -2.90
CA HIS A 30 10.83 8.31 -2.47
C HIS A 30 9.31 8.40 -2.75
N PHE A 31 8.70 9.54 -2.42
CA PHE A 31 7.30 9.81 -2.68
C PHE A 31 6.97 9.71 -4.18
N PHE A 32 7.76 10.35 -5.03
CA PHE A 32 7.54 10.33 -6.48
C PHE A 32 7.84 8.96 -7.10
N ASN A 33 8.86 8.23 -6.63
CA ASN A 33 9.12 6.86 -7.08
C ASN A 33 7.93 5.93 -6.81
N ASN A 34 7.19 6.13 -5.74
CA ASN A 34 6.04 5.29 -5.41
C ASN A 34 4.84 5.46 -6.36
N SER A 35 4.74 6.57 -7.07
CA SER A 35 3.71 6.79 -8.10
C SER A 35 3.99 6.06 -9.41
N TRP A 36 5.24 5.65 -9.67
CA TRP A 36 5.61 4.99 -10.94
C TRP A 36 5.30 3.49 -10.97
N HIS A 37 5.04 2.85 -9.83
CA HIS A 37 4.76 1.40 -9.78
C HIS A 37 3.49 1.01 -10.54
N GLU A 38 2.59 1.96 -10.78
CA GLU A 38 1.39 1.80 -11.60
C GLU A 38 1.70 1.79 -13.11
N TRP A 39 2.83 2.38 -13.50
CA TRP A 39 3.27 2.55 -14.88
C TRP A 39 4.26 1.45 -15.30
N VAL A 40 3.71 0.31 -15.72
CA VAL A 40 4.50 -0.75 -16.35
C VAL A 40 4.46 -0.57 -17.87
N LEU A 41 5.61 -0.25 -18.45
CA LEU A 41 5.77 -0.11 -19.90
C LEU A 41 5.40 -1.41 -20.61
N GLY A 42 4.67 -1.30 -21.71
CA GLY A 42 4.09 -2.43 -22.43
C GLY A 42 2.90 -3.08 -21.72
N VAL A 43 2.37 -2.57 -20.61
CA VAL A 43 1.14 -3.06 -19.97
C VAL A 43 0.14 -1.91 -19.75
N THR A 44 0.48 -0.94 -18.90
CA THR A 44 -0.42 0.16 -18.51
C THR A 44 -0.56 1.21 -19.63
N ASP A 45 0.45 1.30 -20.51
CA ASP A 45 0.49 2.18 -21.68
C ASP A 45 -0.45 1.73 -22.82
N ARG A 46 -1.02 0.52 -22.75
CA ARG A 46 -1.95 -0.02 -23.75
C ARG A 46 -3.39 0.43 -23.59
N GLY A 47 -3.70 1.32 -22.64
CA GLY A 47 -5.06 1.81 -22.39
C GLY A 47 -6.02 0.74 -21.87
N LEU A 48 -5.49 -0.31 -21.24
CA LEU A 48 -6.29 -1.38 -20.66
C LEU A 48 -6.93 -0.89 -19.34
N ILE A 49 -8.20 -1.20 -19.15
CA ILE A 49 -8.93 -0.88 -17.92
C ILE A 49 -9.09 -2.18 -17.12
N SER A 50 -8.74 -2.14 -15.83
CA SER A 50 -8.91 -3.29 -14.94
C SER A 50 -10.40 -3.65 -14.82
N ARG A 51 -10.70 -4.95 -14.75
CA ARG A 51 -12.08 -5.40 -14.58
C ARG A 51 -12.48 -5.24 -13.10
N PRO A 52 -13.70 -4.76 -12.79
CA PRO A 52 -14.17 -4.71 -11.42
C PRO A 52 -14.32 -6.13 -10.88
N VAL A 53 -13.50 -6.46 -9.89
CA VAL A 53 -13.60 -7.74 -9.18
C VAL A 53 -14.52 -7.54 -7.97
N LYS A 54 -15.60 -8.32 -7.88
CA LYS A 54 -16.52 -8.26 -6.72
C LYS A 54 -16.26 -9.38 -5.72
N ASN A 55 -15.87 -10.54 -6.24
CA ASN A 55 -15.72 -11.78 -5.49
C ASN A 55 -14.31 -12.33 -5.70
N VAL A 56 -13.64 -12.75 -4.63
CA VAL A 56 -12.29 -13.31 -4.64
C VAL A 56 -12.31 -14.67 -3.95
N ALA A 57 -11.76 -15.69 -4.58
CA ALA A 57 -11.56 -17.00 -3.95
C ALA A 57 -10.10 -17.14 -3.52
N ILE A 58 -9.89 -17.56 -2.27
CA ILE A 58 -8.57 -17.85 -1.70
C ILE A 58 -8.48 -19.36 -1.49
N LEU A 59 -7.46 -19.96 -2.08
CA LEU A 59 -7.14 -21.37 -1.90
C LEU A 59 -6.07 -21.49 -0.82
N GLY A 60 -6.35 -22.22 0.26
CA GLY A 60 -5.45 -22.37 1.38
C GLY A 60 -5.81 -21.48 2.59
N GLY A 61 -5.78 -22.02 3.81
CA GLY A 61 -6.05 -21.37 5.09
C GLY A 61 -4.78 -21.09 5.93
N GLY A 62 -3.62 -21.01 5.27
CA GLY A 62 -2.35 -20.72 5.92
C GLY A 62 -2.25 -19.29 6.49
N LEU A 63 -1.20 -19.02 7.26
CA LEU A 63 -0.99 -17.73 7.95
C LEU A 63 -0.93 -16.53 6.98
N MET A 64 -0.33 -16.70 5.81
CA MET A 64 -0.25 -15.63 4.80
C MET A 64 -1.62 -15.36 4.15
N ASN A 65 -2.35 -16.43 3.83
CA ASN A 65 -3.69 -16.34 3.23
C ASN A 65 -4.72 -15.72 4.17
N LEU A 66 -4.52 -15.86 5.49
CA LEU A 66 -5.29 -15.15 6.51
C LEU A 66 -5.14 -13.63 6.38
N GLY A 67 -3.92 -13.12 6.22
CA GLY A 67 -3.68 -11.68 6.06
C GLY A 67 -4.34 -11.12 4.78
N ILE A 68 -4.29 -11.90 3.69
CA ILE A 68 -4.94 -11.57 2.42
C ILE A 68 -6.46 -11.56 2.59
N ALA A 69 -7.03 -12.60 3.22
CA ALA A 69 -8.46 -12.69 3.47
C ALA A 69 -8.96 -11.51 4.30
N THR A 70 -8.28 -11.18 5.40
CA THR A 70 -8.64 -10.05 6.26
C THR A 70 -8.58 -8.73 5.50
N THR A 71 -7.51 -8.49 4.73
CA THR A 71 -7.36 -7.23 3.96
C THR A 71 -8.45 -7.07 2.90
N LEU A 72 -8.79 -8.15 2.20
CA LEU A 72 -9.85 -8.12 1.18
C LEU A 72 -11.24 -7.92 1.80
N ILE A 73 -11.53 -8.56 2.94
CA ILE A 73 -12.78 -8.36 3.68
C ILE A 73 -12.88 -6.91 4.18
N LEU A 74 -11.79 -6.35 4.76
CA LEU A 74 -11.74 -4.95 5.19
C LEU A 74 -11.91 -3.97 4.02
N SER A 75 -11.46 -4.36 2.83
CA SER A 75 -11.64 -3.60 1.58
C SER A 75 -13.01 -3.84 0.93
N ASN A 76 -13.95 -4.48 1.63
CA ASN A 76 -15.32 -4.75 1.21
C ASN A 76 -15.45 -5.66 -0.03
N TYR A 77 -14.50 -6.59 -0.22
CA TYR A 77 -14.61 -7.66 -1.21
C TYR A 77 -15.29 -8.89 -0.61
N LEU A 78 -16.11 -9.59 -1.40
CA LEU A 78 -16.64 -10.89 -1.01
C LEU A 78 -15.54 -11.94 -1.15
N VAL A 79 -15.14 -12.58 -0.05
CA VAL A 79 -14.07 -13.59 -0.03
C VAL A 79 -14.63 -14.99 0.21
N ILE A 80 -14.24 -15.94 -0.65
CA ILE A 80 -14.54 -17.37 -0.50
C ILE A 80 -13.25 -18.10 -0.15
N LEU A 81 -13.17 -18.71 1.03
CA LEU A 81 -12.01 -19.47 1.46
C LEU A 81 -12.23 -20.96 1.19
N LYS A 82 -11.33 -21.58 0.43
CA LYS A 82 -11.33 -23.02 0.17
C LYS A 82 -10.10 -23.66 0.79
N GLU A 83 -10.33 -24.61 1.68
CA GLU A 83 -9.30 -25.44 2.31
C GLU A 83 -9.68 -26.92 2.17
N VAL A 84 -8.70 -27.82 2.14
CA VAL A 84 -8.93 -29.26 2.02
C VAL A 84 -9.38 -29.84 3.35
N ASN A 85 -8.84 -29.33 4.46
CA ASN A 85 -9.09 -29.82 5.80
C ASN A 85 -9.97 -28.83 6.59
N GLU A 86 -11.12 -29.33 7.04
CA GLU A 86 -12.13 -28.58 7.76
C GLU A 86 -11.62 -27.92 9.04
N LYS A 87 -10.71 -28.57 9.79
CA LYS A 87 -10.15 -28.01 11.03
C LYS A 87 -9.34 -26.74 10.76
N PHE A 88 -8.59 -26.72 9.67
CA PHE A 88 -7.81 -25.54 9.28
C PHE A 88 -8.72 -24.44 8.72
N LEU A 89 -9.80 -24.82 8.01
CA LEU A 89 -10.81 -23.86 7.54
C LEU A 89 -11.47 -23.13 8.71
N GLU A 90 -11.98 -23.88 9.69
CA GLU A 90 -12.65 -23.34 10.86
C GLU A 90 -11.70 -22.47 11.69
N ALA A 91 -10.48 -22.94 11.94
CA ALA A 91 -9.47 -22.15 12.63
C ALA A 91 -9.17 -20.82 11.91
N CYS A 92 -9.12 -20.82 10.57
CA CYS A 92 -8.88 -19.61 9.79
C CYS A 92 -10.08 -18.65 9.87
N VAL A 93 -11.31 -19.16 9.73
CA VAL A 93 -12.54 -18.35 9.86
C VAL A 93 -12.65 -17.72 11.25
N ASN A 94 -12.33 -18.48 12.31
CA ASN A 94 -12.36 -17.96 13.68
C ASN A 94 -11.32 -16.88 13.93
N ARG A 95 -10.15 -16.97 13.28
CA ARG A 95 -9.11 -15.92 13.31
C ARG A 95 -9.55 -14.65 12.59
N VAL A 96 -10.16 -14.77 11.40
CA VAL A 96 -10.69 -13.59 10.66
C VAL A 96 -11.81 -12.90 11.44
N LYS A 97 -12.69 -13.68 12.07
CA LYS A 97 -13.77 -13.16 12.92
C LYS A 97 -13.27 -12.53 14.24
N GLY A 98 -11.99 -12.69 14.56
CA GLY A 98 -11.37 -12.10 15.75
C GLY A 98 -11.52 -12.93 17.02
N GLU A 99 -12.01 -14.17 16.96
CA GLU A 99 -12.36 -14.95 18.17
C GLU A 99 -11.19 -15.64 18.87
N LYS A 100 -9.95 -15.56 18.37
CA LYS A 100 -8.72 -15.90 19.12
C LYS A 100 -7.48 -15.61 18.26
N ILE A 101 -6.88 -14.44 18.46
CA ILE A 101 -5.50 -14.20 18.05
C ILE A 101 -4.63 -14.42 19.29
N PHE A 102 -4.52 -15.67 19.71
CA PHE A 102 -3.34 -16.12 20.45
C PHE A 102 -2.84 -17.36 19.74
N LEU A 103 -1.63 -17.21 19.19
CA LEU A 103 -0.81 -18.29 18.70
C LEU A 103 -0.82 -19.40 19.75
N GLN A 104 -1.26 -20.60 19.37
CA GLN A 104 -0.73 -21.80 20.02
C GLN A 104 0.76 -21.80 19.70
N THR A 105 1.57 -21.16 20.55
CA THR A 105 2.96 -21.54 20.70
C THR A 105 2.93 -22.95 21.28
N GLY A 106 3.32 -23.91 20.44
CA GLY A 106 3.40 -25.31 20.82
C GLY A 106 4.47 -25.54 21.88
N SER A 107 4.22 -26.63 22.62
CA SER A 107 5.16 -27.47 23.38
C SER A 107 5.87 -26.86 24.57
#